data_AF-A0A0Q6G768-F1
#
_entry.id   AF-A0A0Q6G768-F1
#
_cell.length_a   1.000
_cell.length_b   1.000
_cell.length_c   1.000
_cell.angle_alpha   90.00
_cell.angle_beta   90.00
_cell.angle_gamma   90.00
#
_symmetry.space_group_name_H-M   'P 1'
#
loop_
_entity.id
_entity.type
_entity.pdbx_description
1 polymer ?
#
loop_
_entity_poly.entity_id
_entity_poly.type
_entity_poly.pdbx_seq_one_letter_code
_entity_poly.pdbx_strand_id
1 'polypeptide(L)'
;MLITALLPAGCLAQTPESPAGAAPTPQSLVLTSPEPTPSSTTDATLAASDLSRKLHGRPELASVATDPAGTGLVLYWYGPEPASELSALAATYPEVVVEVHGTDYLPRDLQDLASDLLITEEASGVGAVSVRPDGSGLDAFVHGGLSNQSLAAMEVRLSESTGVPVTVESGAPVPAM
;
A
#
# COMPACT_ATOMS: atom_id res chain seq x y z
N MET A 1 29.42 45.62 -35.99
CA MET A 1 29.67 46.42 -37.22
C MET A 1 30.86 45.77 -37.92
N LEU A 2 30.73 45.50 -39.23
CA LEU A 2 31.68 44.87 -40.16
C LEU A 2 31.96 43.36 -39.97
N ILE A 3 32.12 42.50 -40.99
CA ILE A 3 31.94 42.59 -42.46
C ILE A 3 31.86 41.14 -43.00
N THR A 4 31.04 40.99 -44.04
CA THR A 4 30.86 39.87 -44.98
C THR A 4 32.08 39.57 -45.86
N ALA A 5 32.30 38.29 -46.24
CA ALA A 5 32.75 37.76 -47.56
C ALA A 5 33.33 36.35 -47.34
N LEU A 6 32.89 35.22 -47.90
CA LEU A 6 32.39 34.78 -49.23
C LEU A 6 33.49 34.58 -50.31
N LEU A 7 34.00 33.32 -50.38
CA LEU A 7 34.44 32.47 -51.52
C LEU A 7 35.58 32.93 -52.48
N PRO A 8 36.43 32.00 -53.00
CA PRO A 8 36.12 31.10 -54.16
C PRO A 8 36.63 29.65 -54.01
N ALA A 9 35.91 28.60 -54.43
CA ALA A 9 35.81 27.95 -55.76
C ALA A 9 37.10 27.29 -56.31
N GLY A 10 37.08 25.97 -56.49
CA GLY A 10 38.11 25.21 -57.24
C GLY A 10 38.01 23.68 -57.07
N CYS A 11 37.38 23.00 -58.04
CA CYS A 11 37.22 21.54 -58.16
C CYS A 11 38.52 20.80 -58.56
N LEU A 12 38.71 19.54 -58.13
CA LEU A 12 38.72 18.32 -58.97
C LEU A 12 39.18 17.05 -58.21
N ALA A 13 38.26 16.06 -58.19
CA ALA A 13 38.41 14.59 -58.28
C ALA A 13 39.61 13.83 -57.67
N GLN A 14 39.33 12.89 -56.75
CA GLN A 14 39.31 11.43 -57.01
C GLN A 14 39.08 10.63 -55.71
N THR A 15 38.00 9.85 -55.68
CA THR A 15 37.74 8.74 -54.74
C THR A 15 38.60 7.52 -55.12
N PRO A 16 38.98 6.66 -54.16
CA PRO A 16 38.15 5.48 -53.88
C PRO A 16 38.07 5.02 -52.42
N GLU A 17 36.94 4.35 -52.15
CA GLU A 17 36.76 3.19 -51.27
C GLU A 17 36.63 3.34 -49.72
N SER A 18 35.37 3.12 -49.30
CA SER A 18 34.79 2.64 -48.02
C SER A 18 35.64 1.59 -47.25
N PRO A 19 35.44 1.38 -45.93
CA PRO A 19 34.12 1.13 -45.34
C PRO A 19 33.78 1.79 -44.00
N ALA A 20 32.51 2.16 -43.88
CA ALA A 20 31.65 2.04 -42.69
C ALA A 20 32.29 2.31 -41.30
N GLY A 21 32.45 3.59 -40.96
CA GLY A 21 32.60 4.04 -39.58
C GLY A 21 31.24 4.41 -39.00
N ALA A 22 30.62 3.50 -38.23
CA ALA A 22 29.36 3.72 -37.55
C ALA A 22 29.46 4.90 -36.54
N ALA A 23 28.43 5.75 -36.55
CA ALA A 23 28.29 6.84 -35.59
C ALA A 23 28.20 6.31 -34.14
N PRO A 24 28.80 7.01 -33.14
CA PRO A 24 28.66 6.62 -31.75
C PRO A 24 27.21 6.84 -31.30
N THR A 25 26.51 5.74 -31.02
CA THR A 25 25.19 5.76 -30.40
C THR A 25 25.31 6.35 -28.98
N PRO A 26 24.41 7.25 -28.56
CA PRO A 26 24.42 7.74 -27.19
C PRO A 26 24.19 6.56 -26.23
N GLN A 27 25.07 6.42 -25.23
CA GLN A 27 24.91 5.40 -24.20
C GLN A 27 23.64 5.73 -23.40
N SER A 28 22.58 4.95 -23.62
CA SER A 28 21.44 4.91 -22.71
C SER A 28 21.96 4.49 -21.34
N LEU A 29 21.93 5.42 -20.39
CA LEU A 29 22.02 5.13 -18.96
C LEU A 29 20.82 4.26 -18.62
N VAL A 30 21.00 2.94 -18.67
CA VAL A 30 20.06 2.00 -18.08
C VAL A 30 20.18 2.21 -16.57
N LEU A 31 19.25 2.96 -15.98
CA LEU A 31 18.95 2.83 -14.57
C LEU A 31 18.43 1.40 -14.39
N THR A 32 19.33 0.47 -14.09
CA THR A 32 18.93 -0.80 -13.49
C THR A 32 18.45 -0.46 -12.09
N SER A 33 17.14 -0.26 -11.95
CA SER A 33 16.50 -0.36 -10.64
C SER A 33 16.95 -1.68 -10.03
N PRO A 34 17.55 -1.71 -8.82
CA PRO A 34 17.93 -2.97 -8.21
C PRO A 34 16.67 -3.82 -8.06
N GLU A 35 16.67 -4.97 -8.72
CA GLU A 35 15.66 -5.99 -8.52
C GLU A 35 15.77 -6.46 -7.06
N PRO A 36 14.68 -6.43 -6.27
CA PRO A 36 14.74 -6.91 -4.89
C PRO A 36 15.21 -8.35 -4.89
N THR A 37 16.31 -8.60 -4.17
CA THR A 37 16.93 -9.92 -4.11
C THR A 37 15.93 -10.89 -3.45
N PRO A 38 15.70 -12.11 -3.96
CA PRO A 38 14.65 -13.02 -3.48
C PRO A 38 14.72 -13.36 -1.98
N SER A 39 15.87 -13.17 -1.34
CA SER A 39 16.04 -13.29 0.11
C SER A 39 15.23 -12.23 0.88
N SER A 40 15.17 -10.98 0.41
CA SER A 40 14.53 -9.86 1.11
C SER A 40 13.01 -10.05 1.26
N THR A 41 12.32 -10.51 0.21
CA THR A 41 10.86 -10.75 0.28
C THR A 41 10.50 -11.95 1.17
N THR A 42 11.35 -12.98 1.16
CA THR A 42 11.18 -14.14 2.06
C THR A 42 11.35 -13.71 3.52
N ASP A 43 12.36 -12.89 3.80
CA ASP A 43 12.63 -12.37 5.14
C ASP A 43 11.52 -11.44 5.63
N ALA A 44 10.98 -10.56 4.77
CA ALA A 44 9.83 -9.71 5.11
C ALA A 44 8.59 -10.53 5.47
N THR A 45 8.28 -11.59 4.72
CA THR A 45 7.12 -12.45 5.01
C THR A 45 7.25 -13.19 6.36
N LEU A 46 8.46 -13.69 6.65
CA LEU A 46 8.76 -14.33 7.93
C LEU A 46 8.71 -13.32 9.08
N ALA A 47 9.29 -12.13 8.89
CA ALA A 47 9.24 -11.04 9.87
C ALA A 47 7.80 -10.58 10.16
N ALA A 48 6.96 -10.45 9.13
CA ALA A 48 5.54 -10.12 9.29
C ALA A 48 4.82 -11.16 10.16
N SER A 49 5.07 -12.44 9.90
CA SER A 49 4.47 -13.57 10.64
C SER A 49 4.92 -13.58 12.10
N ASP A 50 6.21 -13.34 12.35
CA ASP A 50 6.78 -13.30 13.70
C ASP A 50 6.29 -12.09 14.49
N LEU A 51 6.25 -10.91 13.86
CA LEU A 51 5.72 -9.69 14.48
C LEU A 51 4.23 -9.86 14.80
N SER A 52 3.44 -10.39 13.86
CA SER A 52 2.01 -10.67 14.07
C SER A 52 1.78 -11.63 15.24
N ARG A 53 2.64 -12.65 15.39
CA ARG A 53 2.55 -13.59 16.51
C ARG A 53 2.89 -12.93 17.85
N LYS A 54 3.93 -12.09 17.89
CA LYS A 54 4.35 -11.37 19.10
C LYS A 54 3.29 -10.36 19.57
N LEU A 55 2.64 -9.69 18.62
CA LEU A 55 1.62 -8.69 18.88
C LEU A 55 0.20 -9.27 18.94
N HIS A 56 0.06 -10.59 18.83
CA HIS A 56 -1.24 -11.24 18.83
C HIS A 56 -2.00 -10.97 20.14
N GLY A 57 -3.28 -10.59 20.01
CA GLY A 57 -4.15 -10.29 21.15
C GLY A 57 -3.92 -8.93 21.80
N ARG A 58 -3.00 -8.10 21.28
CA ARG A 58 -2.82 -6.73 21.77
C ARG A 58 -3.92 -5.83 21.18
N PRO A 59 -4.70 -5.14 22.02
CA PRO A 59 -5.84 -4.33 21.55
C PRO A 59 -5.43 -3.15 20.68
N GLU A 60 -4.17 -2.73 20.75
CA GLU A 60 -3.60 -1.62 19.98
C GLU A 60 -3.22 -2.00 18.54
N LEU A 61 -3.12 -3.29 18.24
CA LEU A 61 -2.73 -3.76 16.90
C LEU A 61 -3.90 -3.68 15.92
N ALA A 62 -3.75 -2.88 14.87
CA ALA A 62 -4.73 -2.84 13.76
C ALA A 62 -4.37 -3.89 12.70
N SER A 63 -3.18 -3.80 12.12
CA SER A 63 -2.70 -4.79 11.17
C SER A 63 -1.17 -4.76 11.02
N VAL A 64 -0.64 -5.86 10.49
CA VAL A 64 0.73 -5.96 9.98
C VAL A 64 0.63 -6.45 8.55
N ALA A 65 1.25 -5.75 7.62
CA ALA A 65 1.33 -6.16 6.22
C ALA A 65 2.76 -5.98 5.70
N THR A 66 3.08 -6.68 4.62
CA THR A 66 4.26 -6.33 3.82
C THR A 66 3.98 -5.03 3.07
N ASP A 67 4.99 -4.18 2.92
CA ASP A 67 4.88 -3.02 2.04
C ASP A 67 4.58 -3.43 0.58
N PRO A 68 4.10 -2.51 -0.28
CA PRO A 68 3.81 -2.83 -1.67
C PRO A 68 5.04 -3.26 -2.50
N ALA A 69 6.25 -2.91 -2.03
CA ALA A 69 7.51 -3.31 -2.66
C ALA A 69 7.93 -4.74 -2.27
N GLY A 70 7.33 -5.32 -1.24
CA GLY A 70 7.68 -6.62 -0.68
C GLY A 70 9.04 -6.64 0.03
N THR A 71 9.56 -5.48 0.45
CA THR A 71 10.91 -5.34 1.03
C THR A 71 10.91 -5.03 2.53
N GLY A 72 9.78 -4.55 3.04
CA GLY A 72 9.60 -4.15 4.42
C GLY A 72 8.19 -4.42 4.91
N LEU A 73 7.89 -3.91 6.10
CA LEU A 73 6.61 -4.07 6.79
C LEU A 73 5.95 -2.73 7.04
N VAL A 74 4.63 -2.73 7.00
CA VAL A 74 3.78 -1.64 7.46
C VAL A 74 3.01 -2.14 8.68
N LEU A 75 3.17 -1.45 9.81
CA LEU A 75 2.47 -1.71 11.06
C LEU A 75 1.49 -0.57 11.35
N TYR A 76 0.20 -0.88 11.43
CA TYR A 76 -0.81 0.06 11.91
C TYR A 76 -1.09 -0.18 13.40
N TRP A 77 -0.86 0.85 14.21
CA TRP A 77 -0.82 0.73 15.66
C TRP A 77 -1.47 1.92 16.38
N TYR A 78 -2.21 1.65 17.45
CA TYR A 78 -2.80 2.67 18.29
C TYR A 78 -1.92 3.01 19.50
N GLY A 79 -1.64 4.30 19.68
CA GLY A 79 -0.87 4.80 20.83
C GLY A 79 0.65 4.70 20.65
N PRO A 80 1.43 4.59 21.75
CA PRO A 80 2.89 4.61 21.68
C PRO A 80 3.43 3.37 20.97
N GLU A 81 4.45 3.57 20.13
CA GLU A 81 5.08 2.52 19.33
C GLU A 81 5.58 1.34 20.19
N PRO A 82 5.40 0.07 19.75
CA PRO A 82 5.86 -1.12 20.47
C PRO A 82 7.38 -1.32 20.31
N ALA A 83 8.16 -0.38 20.86
CA ALA A 83 9.61 -0.27 20.64
C ALA A 83 10.40 -1.53 21.04
N SER A 84 9.93 -2.27 22.06
CA SER A 84 10.60 -3.50 22.51
C SER A 84 10.47 -4.62 21.49
N GLU A 85 9.27 -4.80 20.93
CA GLU A 85 8.96 -5.81 19.93
C GLU A 85 9.64 -5.49 18.59
N LEU A 86 9.67 -4.22 18.20
CA LEU A 86 10.36 -3.76 16.99
C LEU A 86 11.88 -3.90 17.11
N SER A 87 12.46 -3.57 18.27
CA SER A 87 13.89 -3.80 18.53
C SER A 87 14.26 -5.28 18.46
N ALA A 88 13.41 -6.15 19.02
CA ALA A 88 13.62 -7.60 18.95
C ALA A 88 13.48 -8.15 17.53
N LEU A 89 12.58 -7.57 16.72
CA LEU A 89 12.44 -7.92 15.31
C LEU A 89 13.68 -7.50 14.51
N ALA A 90 14.15 -6.26 14.66
CA ALA A 90 15.34 -5.74 13.98
C ALA A 90 16.62 -6.53 14.32
N ALA A 91 16.72 -7.07 15.54
CA ALA A 91 17.83 -7.96 15.91
C ALA A 91 17.81 -9.31 15.18
N THR A 92 16.62 -9.78 14.76
CA THR A 92 16.43 -11.06 14.07
C THR A 92 16.44 -10.88 12.54
N TYR A 93 15.88 -9.77 12.06
CA TYR A 93 15.71 -9.43 10.65
C TYR A 93 16.25 -8.01 10.39
N PRO A 94 17.57 -7.81 10.37
CA PRO A 94 18.17 -6.47 10.32
C PRO A 94 17.93 -5.72 9.00
N GLU A 95 17.65 -6.44 7.91
CA GLU A 95 17.39 -5.86 6.60
C GLU A 95 15.91 -5.51 6.38
N VAL A 96 15.01 -5.92 7.28
CA VAL A 96 13.57 -5.65 7.18
C VAL A 96 13.25 -4.32 7.86
N VAL A 97 12.91 -3.32 7.07
CA VAL A 97 12.44 -2.02 7.55
C VAL A 97 10.98 -2.15 7.98
N VAL A 98 10.62 -1.55 9.12
CA VAL A 98 9.23 -1.47 9.59
C VAL A 98 8.81 -0.02 9.65
N GLU A 99 7.78 0.33 8.89
CA GLU A 99 7.11 1.63 8.95
C GLU A 99 5.91 1.53 9.89
N VAL A 100 5.88 2.38 10.92
CA VAL A 100 4.79 2.39 11.90
C VAL A 100 3.87 3.57 11.61
N HIS A 101 2.60 3.28 11.36
CA HIS A 101 1.54 4.25 11.16
C HIS A 101 0.62 4.26 12.38
N GLY A 102 0.43 5.45 12.95
CA GLY A 102 -0.53 5.65 14.03
C GLY A 102 -1.96 5.54 13.52
N THR A 103 -2.84 4.94 14.31
CA THR A 103 -4.29 4.92 14.05
C THR A 103 -5.02 5.90 14.96
N ASP A 104 -6.11 6.48 14.46
CA ASP A 104 -6.95 7.42 15.24
C ASP A 104 -7.85 6.71 16.25
N TYR A 105 -8.20 5.45 15.97
CA TYR A 105 -9.11 4.62 16.76
C TYR A 105 -8.40 3.39 17.31
N LEU A 106 -8.84 2.95 18.48
CA LEU A 106 -8.38 1.70 19.07
C LEU A 106 -8.99 0.52 18.28
N PRO A 107 -8.17 -0.39 17.72
CA PRO A 107 -8.66 -1.51 16.91
C PRO A 107 -9.63 -2.42 17.65
N ARG A 108 -9.44 -2.61 18.96
CA ARG A 108 -10.39 -3.35 19.79
C ARG A 108 -11.79 -2.73 19.80
N ASP A 109 -11.88 -1.41 19.97
CA ASP A 109 -13.15 -0.69 19.97
C ASP A 109 -13.82 -0.79 18.59
N LEU A 110 -13.04 -0.71 17.51
CA LEU A 110 -13.55 -0.94 16.15
C LEU A 110 -14.08 -2.36 15.95
N GLN A 111 -13.42 -3.39 16.50
CA GLN A 111 -13.90 -4.78 16.43
C GLN A 111 -15.21 -4.98 17.20
N ASP A 112 -15.32 -4.37 18.38
CA ASP A 112 -16.53 -4.42 19.20
C ASP A 112 -17.68 -3.69 18.48
N LEU A 113 -17.43 -2.50 17.92
CA LEU A 113 -18.40 -1.76 17.08
C LEU A 113 -18.81 -2.53 15.81
N ALA A 114 -17.87 -3.19 15.14
CA ALA A 114 -18.17 -4.00 13.95
C ALA A 114 -19.11 -5.16 14.28
N SER A 115 -18.87 -5.82 15.42
CA SER A 115 -19.71 -6.91 15.92
C SER A 115 -21.12 -6.43 16.27
N ASP A 116 -21.22 -5.29 16.97
CA ASP A 116 -22.49 -4.68 17.34
C ASP A 116 -23.29 -4.22 16.10
N LEU A 117 -22.63 -3.59 15.12
CA LEU A 117 -23.24 -3.19 13.86
C LEU A 117 -23.80 -4.40 13.10
N LEU A 118 -23.03 -5.48 12.99
CA LEU A 118 -23.48 -6.68 12.29
C LEU A 118 -24.76 -7.25 12.91
N ILE A 119 -24.87 -7.26 14.24
CA ILE A 119 -26.05 -7.76 14.97
C ILE A 119 -27.25 -6.82 14.80
N THR A 120 -27.02 -5.51 14.92
CA THR A 120 -28.09 -4.51 14.94
C THR A 120 -28.64 -4.18 13.55
N GLU A 121 -27.82 -4.29 12.50
CA GLU A 121 -28.15 -3.89 11.13
C GLU A 121 -28.43 -5.07 10.18
N GLU A 122 -28.45 -6.30 10.68
CA GLU A 122 -28.81 -7.49 9.90
C GLU A 122 -30.17 -7.31 9.20
N ALA A 123 -31.17 -6.78 9.92
CA ALA A 123 -32.51 -6.53 9.38
C ALA A 123 -32.53 -5.42 8.32
N SER A 124 -31.54 -4.52 8.33
CA SER A 124 -31.31 -3.49 7.32
C SER A 124 -30.54 -4.02 6.10
N GLY A 125 -30.14 -5.29 6.13
CA GLY A 125 -29.46 -5.99 5.04
C GLY A 125 -27.94 -6.10 5.21
N VAL A 126 -27.35 -5.56 6.27
CA VAL A 126 -25.90 -5.68 6.52
C VAL A 126 -25.54 -7.16 6.76
N GLY A 127 -24.61 -7.68 5.96
CA GLY A 127 -24.21 -9.07 5.96
C GLY A 127 -22.82 -9.35 6.49
N ALA A 128 -21.94 -8.36 6.43
CA ALA A 128 -20.62 -8.42 7.00
C ALA A 128 -20.18 -7.02 7.38
N VAL A 129 -19.36 -6.92 8.43
CA VAL A 129 -18.68 -5.69 8.83
C VAL A 129 -17.23 -6.06 9.15
N SER A 130 -16.28 -5.32 8.61
CA SER A 130 -14.86 -5.49 8.88
C SER A 130 -14.21 -4.20 9.30
N VAL A 131 -13.18 -4.30 10.15
CA VAL A 131 -12.32 -3.18 10.48
C VAL A 131 -11.38 -2.94 9.30
N ARG A 132 -11.22 -1.67 8.88
CA ARG A 132 -10.26 -1.31 7.84
C ARG A 132 -8.84 -1.63 8.31
N PRO A 133 -7.97 -2.22 7.47
CA PRO A 133 -6.62 -2.62 7.88
C PRO A 133 -5.76 -1.50 8.46
N ASP A 134 -5.97 -0.27 8.00
CA ASP A 134 -5.28 0.93 8.46
C ASP A 134 -5.83 1.50 9.79
N GLY A 135 -6.88 0.88 10.35
CA GLY A 135 -7.54 1.34 11.57
C GLY A 135 -8.33 2.64 11.43
N SER A 136 -8.61 3.08 10.20
CA SER A 136 -9.32 4.35 9.94
C SER A 136 -10.84 4.27 10.10
N GLY A 137 -11.40 3.08 10.38
CA GLY A 137 -12.81 2.85 10.67
C GLY A 137 -13.30 1.50 10.18
N LEU A 138 -14.55 1.44 9.71
CA LEU A 138 -15.23 0.19 9.35
C LEU A 138 -15.66 0.16 7.88
N ASP A 139 -15.74 -1.04 7.32
CA ASP A 139 -16.41 -1.32 6.04
C ASP A 139 -17.58 -2.26 6.30
N ALA A 140 -18.78 -1.88 5.85
CA ALA A 140 -20.00 -2.67 5.98
C ALA A 140 -20.48 -3.13 4.59
N PHE A 141 -20.76 -4.42 4.46
CA PHE A 141 -21.19 -5.05 3.22
C PHE A 141 -22.67 -5.41 3.32
N VAL A 142 -23.47 -4.90 2.39
CA VAL A 142 -24.93 -5.08 2.39
C VAL A 142 -25.34 -6.10 1.34
N HIS A 143 -26.27 -6.97 1.73
CA HIS A 143 -26.92 -7.92 0.84
C HIS A 143 -27.91 -7.21 -0.10
N GLY A 144 -27.81 -7.52 -1.39
CA GLY A 144 -28.79 -7.11 -2.39
C GLY A 144 -28.45 -5.82 -3.14
N GLY A 145 -29.28 -5.50 -4.14
CA GLY A 145 -29.06 -4.39 -5.07
C GLY A 145 -29.62 -3.07 -4.57
N LEU A 146 -29.21 -2.61 -3.39
CA LEU A 146 -29.52 -1.25 -2.95
C LEU A 146 -29.01 -0.24 -3.98
N SER A 147 -29.77 0.84 -4.17
CA SER A 147 -29.31 1.94 -5.02
C SER A 147 -28.12 2.65 -4.37
N ASN A 148 -27.25 3.28 -5.17
CA ASN A 148 -26.13 4.06 -4.65
C ASN A 148 -26.57 5.17 -3.69
N GLN A 149 -27.76 5.76 -3.90
CA GLN A 149 -28.32 6.76 -3.00
C GLN A 149 -28.68 6.14 -1.63
N SER A 150 -29.21 4.93 -1.63
CA SER A 150 -29.54 4.19 -0.40
C SER A 150 -28.28 3.78 0.37
N LEU A 151 -27.22 3.34 -0.34
CA LEU A 151 -25.93 3.03 0.27
C LEU A 151 -25.31 4.27 0.92
N ALA A 152 -25.24 5.40 0.21
CA ALA A 152 -24.70 6.64 0.75
C ALA A 152 -25.51 7.16 1.96
N ALA A 153 -26.84 7.04 1.94
CA ALA A 153 -27.66 7.39 3.09
C ALA A 153 -27.41 6.47 4.30
N MET A 154 -27.16 5.18 4.05
CA MET A 154 -26.79 4.23 5.09
C MET A 154 -25.41 4.54 5.66
N GLU A 155 -24.42 4.84 4.81
CA GLU A 155 -23.07 5.22 5.18
C GLU A 155 -23.03 6.37 6.19
N VAL A 156 -23.74 7.47 5.86
CA VAL A 156 -23.86 8.64 6.74
C VAL A 156 -24.50 8.26 8.07
N ARG A 157 -25.64 7.56 8.04
CA ARG A 157 -26.36 7.16 9.25
C ARG A 157 -25.50 6.28 10.16
N LEU A 158 -24.81 5.29 9.59
CA LEU A 158 -23.97 4.37 10.36
C LEU A 158 -22.76 5.09 10.94
N SER A 159 -22.11 5.95 10.16
CA SER A 159 -20.99 6.77 10.64
C SER A 159 -21.40 7.69 11.79
N GLU A 160 -22.56 8.36 11.69
CA GLU A 160 -23.08 9.22 12.76
C GLU A 160 -23.45 8.42 14.02
N SER A 161 -24.04 7.23 13.85
CA SER A 161 -24.48 6.40 14.97
C SER A 161 -23.33 5.78 15.77
N THR A 162 -22.22 5.44 15.11
CA THR A 162 -21.06 4.79 15.73
C THR A 162 -19.98 5.79 16.15
N GLY A 163 -19.98 7.00 15.60
CA GLY A 163 -18.95 8.00 15.87
C GLY A 163 -17.60 7.70 15.19
N VAL A 164 -17.55 6.71 14.30
CA VAL A 164 -16.38 6.37 13.47
C VAL A 164 -16.78 6.38 12.00
N PRO A 165 -15.86 6.58 11.04
CA PRO A 165 -16.22 6.54 9.65
C PRO A 165 -16.54 5.09 9.23
N VAL A 166 -17.70 4.90 8.62
CA VAL A 166 -18.17 3.62 8.08
C VAL A 166 -18.34 3.78 6.58
N THR A 167 -17.73 2.92 5.78
CA THR A 167 -18.00 2.82 4.33
C THR A 167 -19.06 1.75 4.12
N VAL A 168 -20.01 1.96 3.21
CA VAL A 168 -21.06 0.97 2.91
C VAL A 168 -21.02 0.56 1.45
N GLU A 169 -20.80 -0.72 1.20
CA GLU A 169 -20.71 -1.28 -0.14
C GLU A 169 -21.71 -2.42 -0.36
N SER A 170 -22.14 -2.59 -1.60
CA SER A 170 -22.88 -3.79 -2.01
C SER A 170 -21.89 -4.94 -2.24
N GLY A 171 -22.06 -6.05 -1.52
CA GLY A 171 -21.17 -7.19 -1.63
C GLY A 171 -21.80 -8.45 -1.07
N ALA A 172 -21.37 -9.62 -1.57
CA ALA A 172 -21.68 -10.88 -0.90
C ALA A 172 -20.84 -10.93 0.39
N PRO A 173 -21.41 -11.36 1.54
CA PRO A 173 -20.59 -11.61 2.72
C PRO A 173 -19.53 -12.65 2.36
N VAL A 174 -18.26 -12.30 2.54
CA VAL A 174 -17.18 -13.29 2.43
C VAL A 174 -17.22 -14.11 3.72
N PRO A 175 -17.49 -15.43 3.67
CA PRO A 175 -17.41 -16.26 4.86
C PRO A 175 -15.97 -16.23 5.38
N ALA A 176 -15.78 -15.96 6.67
CA ALA A 176 -14.49 -16.18 7.32
C ALA A 176 -14.18 -17.70 7.25
N MET A 177 -13.05 -18.06 6.64
CA MET A 177 -12.53 -19.45 6.61
C MET A 177 -11.75 -19.78 7.88
#